data_AF-A0AB35MD79-F1
#
_entry.id   AF-A0AB35MD79-F1
#
_cell.length_a   1.000
_cell.length_b   1.000
_cell.length_c   1.000
_cell.angle_alpha   90.00
_cell.angle_beta   90.00
_cell.angle_gamma   90.00
#
_symmetry.space_group_name_H-M   'P 1'
#
loop_
_entity.id
_entity.type
_entity.pdbx_description
1 polymer ?
#
loop_
_entity_poly.entity_id
_entity_poly.type
_entity_poly.pdbx_seq_one_letter_code
_entity_poly.pdbx_strand_id
1 'polypeptide(L)'
;MDAVITLVVTIGVLAGLIWNRWPAEWLMMAAAVLLILLGVISPTTFLSGFANPGIMTIGALFVVAAGVQETGALRWMLERLLGRPTSPSSALARLMPITSLVSAFLNNTPVVALFIGLVQGWCARMKISPSRLLMPMSYAAILMLFTGYLLAVQARASIDGGVLVVIAAALALGQAMPDSGAAQVVADQLMQFGDGLPFLVLVYITTTLFTEIITNNASAMLMFPIAMTVSVQSKVSFMPYVIAIMYAASASFLTPPGCQGSLMVIGPGGYKASDFMRIGLSMSLIIGLLSVVLSPVIWPVAG
;
A
#
# COMPACT_ATOMS: atom_id res chain seq x y z
N MET A 1 -0.44 -18.45 -25.90
CA MET A 1 -1.87 -18.11 -25.75
C MET A 1 -2.13 -17.63 -24.32
N ASP A 2 -1.59 -18.35 -23.35
CA ASP A 2 -1.72 -18.07 -21.91
C ASP A 2 -1.25 -16.67 -21.51
N ALA A 3 -0.12 -16.18 -22.04
CA ALA A 3 0.34 -14.80 -21.82
C ALA A 3 -0.73 -13.75 -22.17
N VAL A 4 -1.40 -13.92 -23.32
CA VAL A 4 -2.44 -12.99 -23.79
C VAL A 4 -3.66 -13.06 -22.87
N ILE A 5 -4.05 -14.27 -22.47
CA ILE A 5 -5.16 -14.48 -21.52
C ILE A 5 -4.87 -13.76 -20.21
N THR A 6 -3.71 -13.99 -19.59
CA THR A 6 -3.31 -13.35 -18.33
C THR A 6 -3.28 -11.83 -18.45
N LEU A 7 -2.76 -11.28 -19.56
CA LEU A 7 -2.74 -9.84 -19.79
C LEU A 7 -4.14 -9.26 -19.96
N VAL A 8 -5.01 -9.91 -20.73
CA VAL A 8 -6.40 -9.48 -20.91
C VAL A 8 -7.17 -9.52 -19.59
N VAL A 9 -7.02 -10.59 -18.80
CA VAL A 9 -7.64 -10.69 -17.48
C VAL A 9 -7.11 -9.60 -16.54
N THR A 10 -5.79 -9.38 -16.53
CA THR A 10 -5.16 -8.34 -15.70
C THR A 10 -5.65 -6.94 -16.08
N ILE A 11 -5.69 -6.62 -17.38
CA ILE A 11 -6.21 -5.34 -17.88
C ILE A 11 -7.70 -5.19 -17.54
N GLY A 12 -8.49 -6.26 -17.66
CA GLY A 12 -9.90 -6.28 -17.26
C GLY A 12 -10.08 -6.01 -15.76
N VAL A 13 -9.23 -6.57 -14.91
CA VAL A 13 -9.21 -6.30 -13.47
C VAL A 13 -8.90 -4.83 -13.20
N LEU A 14 -7.85 -4.31 -13.82
CA LEU A 14 -7.45 -2.91 -13.68
C LEU A 14 -8.57 -1.95 -14.11
N ALA A 15 -9.20 -2.22 -15.26
CA ALA A 15 -10.33 -1.43 -15.76
C ALA A 15 -11.54 -1.48 -14.81
N GLY A 16 -11.84 -2.65 -14.24
CA GLY A 16 -12.91 -2.81 -13.27
C GLY A 16 -12.65 -2.06 -11.96
N LEU A 17 -11.41 -2.08 -11.46
CA LEU A 17 -11.00 -1.32 -10.28
C LEU A 17 -11.08 0.19 -10.53
N ILE A 18 -10.64 0.66 -11.71
CA ILE A 18 -10.76 2.07 -12.12
C ILE A 18 -12.22 2.54 -12.11
N TRP A 19 -13.14 1.71 -12.61
CA TRP A 19 -14.55 2.06 -12.67
C TRP A 19 -15.23 2.08 -11.29
N ASN A 20 -14.59 1.50 -10.27
CA ASN A 20 -15.02 1.46 -8.87
C ASN A 20 -16.50 1.09 -8.67
N ARG A 21 -17.03 0.23 -9.55
CA ARG A 21 -18.45 -0.16 -9.56
C ARG A 21 -18.70 -1.47 -8.81
N TRP A 22 -17.64 -2.27 -8.67
CA TRP A 22 -17.64 -3.58 -8.02
C TRP A 22 -16.56 -3.58 -6.94
N PRO A 23 -16.78 -4.21 -5.77
CA PRO A 23 -15.75 -4.34 -4.76
C PRO A 23 -14.55 -5.13 -5.30
N ALA A 24 -13.36 -4.75 -4.86
CA ALA A 24 -12.11 -5.34 -5.34
C ALA A 24 -12.03 -6.84 -5.06
N GLU A 25 -12.60 -7.33 -3.94
CA GLU A 25 -12.59 -8.76 -3.63
C GLU A 25 -13.32 -9.60 -4.69
N TRP A 26 -14.46 -9.14 -5.18
CA TRP A 26 -15.24 -9.85 -6.20
C TRP A 26 -14.51 -9.85 -7.53
N LEU A 27 -13.93 -8.71 -7.89
CA LEU A 27 -13.26 -8.53 -9.17
C LEU A 27 -11.98 -9.38 -9.26
N MET A 28 -11.20 -9.38 -8.18
CA MET A 28 -9.99 -10.21 -8.04
C MET A 28 -10.33 -11.70 -8.00
N MET A 29 -11.38 -12.09 -7.26
CA MET A 29 -11.84 -13.48 -7.18
C MET A 29 -12.32 -13.99 -8.55
N ALA A 30 -13.12 -13.19 -9.27
CA ALA A 30 -13.59 -13.54 -10.60
C ALA A 30 -12.42 -13.74 -11.58
N ALA A 31 -11.41 -12.88 -11.52
CA ALA A 31 -10.20 -13.02 -12.32
C ALA A 31 -9.42 -14.29 -12.00
N ALA A 32 -9.22 -14.60 -10.72
CA ALA A 32 -8.55 -15.83 -10.31
C ALA A 32 -9.33 -17.08 -10.78
N VAL A 33 -10.65 -17.11 -10.59
CA VAL A 33 -11.51 -18.21 -11.06
C VAL A 33 -11.43 -18.35 -12.58
N LEU A 34 -11.47 -17.24 -13.32
CA LEU A 34 -11.36 -17.26 -14.78
C LEU A 34 -10.01 -17.84 -15.24
N LEU A 35 -8.90 -17.46 -14.60
CA LEU A 35 -7.58 -18.02 -14.91
C LEU A 35 -7.48 -19.51 -14.58
N ILE A 36 -8.16 -19.97 -13.53
CA ILE A 36 -8.27 -21.41 -13.22
C ILE A 36 -9.07 -22.15 -14.30
N LEU A 37 -10.24 -21.62 -14.68
CA LEU A 37 -11.10 -22.23 -15.69
C LEU A 37 -10.43 -22.30 -17.07
N LEU A 38 -9.61 -21.30 -17.40
CA LEU A 38 -8.83 -21.26 -18.63
C LEU A 38 -7.54 -22.08 -18.57
N GLY A 39 -7.25 -22.73 -17.43
CA GLY A 39 -6.10 -23.62 -17.26
C GLY A 39 -4.76 -22.90 -17.15
N VAL A 40 -4.75 -21.57 -16.96
CA VAL A 40 -3.52 -20.77 -16.82
C VAL A 40 -2.88 -20.99 -15.46
N ILE A 41 -3.70 -21.11 -14.40
CA ILE A 41 -3.25 -21.43 -13.05
C ILE A 41 -3.96 -22.66 -12.53
N SER A 42 -3.23 -23.49 -11.78
CA SER A 42 -3.84 -24.65 -11.11
C SER A 42 -4.66 -24.22 -9.89
N PRO A 43 -5.74 -24.94 -9.52
CA PRO A 43 -6.46 -24.70 -8.26
C PRO A 43 -5.53 -24.76 -7.04
N THR A 44 -4.51 -25.63 -7.08
CA THR A 44 -3.50 -25.74 -6.02
C THR A 44 -2.62 -24.50 -5.91
N THR A 45 -2.27 -23.84 -7.02
CA THR A 45 -1.53 -22.57 -7.02
C THR A 45 -2.37 -21.44 -6.44
N PHE A 46 -3.67 -21.41 -6.71
CA PHE A 46 -4.58 -20.44 -6.11
C PHE A 46 -4.73 -20.68 -4.59
N LEU A 47 -4.96 -21.93 -4.18
CA LEU A 47 -5.10 -22.31 -2.77
C LEU A 47 -3.79 -22.14 -1.98
N SER A 48 -2.63 -22.32 -2.60
CA SER A 48 -1.33 -22.07 -1.96
C SER A 48 -1.12 -20.58 -1.66
N GLY A 49 -1.79 -19.69 -2.41
CA GLY A 49 -1.93 -18.29 -2.05
C GLY A 49 -2.51 -18.12 -0.65
N PHE A 50 -3.64 -18.76 -0.33
CA PHE A 50 -4.24 -18.71 1.01
C PHE A 50 -3.39 -19.41 2.08
N ALA A 51 -2.67 -20.48 1.71
CA ALA A 51 -1.76 -21.20 2.61
C ALA A 51 -0.39 -20.51 2.79
N ASN A 52 -0.20 -19.31 2.23
CA ASN A 52 1.05 -18.58 2.36
C ASN A 52 1.30 -18.22 3.85
N PRO A 53 2.47 -18.57 4.42
CA PRO A 53 2.80 -18.25 5.81
C PRO A 53 2.69 -16.76 6.13
N GLY A 54 2.96 -15.89 5.15
CA GLY A 54 2.74 -14.45 5.25
C GLY A 54 1.27 -14.08 5.43
N ILE A 55 0.36 -14.64 4.62
CA ILE A 55 -1.09 -14.41 4.78
C ILE A 55 -1.61 -14.98 6.11
N MET A 56 -1.12 -16.14 6.55
CA MET A 56 -1.50 -16.69 7.85
C MET A 56 -1.03 -15.82 9.01
N THR A 57 0.20 -15.28 8.92
CA THR A 57 0.75 -14.35 9.92
C THR A 57 -0.05 -13.06 9.95
N ILE A 58 -0.39 -12.51 8.78
CA ILE A 58 -1.31 -11.37 8.61
C ILE A 58 -2.66 -11.67 9.30
N GLY A 59 -3.23 -12.85 9.04
CA GLY A 59 -4.47 -13.33 9.67
C GLY A 59 -4.40 -13.40 11.20
N ALA A 60 -3.31 -13.92 11.75
CA ALA A 60 -3.10 -13.98 13.20
C ALA A 60 -2.95 -12.59 13.82
N LEU A 61 -2.19 -11.69 13.16
CA LEU A 61 -2.06 -10.30 13.57
C LEU A 61 -3.42 -9.58 13.56
N PHE A 62 -4.38 -9.96 12.70
CA PHE A 62 -5.74 -9.42 12.79
C PHE A 62 -6.45 -9.75 14.06
N VAL A 63 -6.43 -11.02 14.44
CA VAL A 63 -7.13 -11.46 15.65
C VAL A 63 -6.57 -10.72 16.86
N VAL A 64 -5.24 -10.56 16.92
CA VAL A 64 -4.56 -9.79 17.97
C VAL A 64 -4.93 -8.30 17.91
N ALA A 65 -4.82 -7.66 16.74
CA ALA A 65 -5.12 -6.24 16.56
C ALA A 65 -6.58 -5.91 16.89
N ALA A 66 -7.52 -6.75 16.45
CA ALA A 66 -8.95 -6.62 16.76
C ALA A 66 -9.19 -6.77 18.27
N GLY A 67 -8.59 -7.78 18.93
CA GLY A 67 -8.68 -7.93 20.38
C GLY A 67 -8.14 -6.71 21.15
N VAL A 68 -7.02 -6.14 20.70
CA VAL A 68 -6.45 -4.92 21.30
C VAL A 68 -7.34 -3.68 21.09
N GLN A 69 -8.05 -3.61 19.96
CA GLN A 69 -8.97 -2.51 19.67
C GLN A 69 -10.28 -2.61 20.47
N GLU A 70 -10.89 -3.80 20.52
CA GLU A 70 -12.13 -4.07 21.26
C GLU A 70 -11.98 -3.85 22.77
N THR A 71 -10.80 -4.13 23.33
CA THR A 71 -10.54 -3.90 24.78
C THR A 71 -10.45 -2.43 25.15
N GLY A 72 -10.32 -1.51 24.19
CA GLY A 72 -10.08 -0.09 24.43
C GLY A 72 -8.72 0.23 25.08
N ALA A 73 -7.88 -0.78 25.35
CA ALA A 73 -6.57 -0.63 25.97
C ALA A 73 -5.64 0.27 25.15
N LEU A 74 -5.70 0.13 23.82
CA LEU A 74 -4.95 0.98 22.90
C LEU A 74 -5.35 2.45 23.04
N ARG A 75 -6.66 2.75 23.08
CA ARG A 75 -7.15 4.11 23.25
C ARG A 75 -6.69 4.71 24.57
N TRP A 76 -6.83 3.95 25.67
CA TRP A 76 -6.37 4.37 26.99
C TRP A 76 -4.85 4.67 27.01
N MET A 77 -4.05 3.79 26.40
CA MET A 77 -2.60 3.97 26.29
C MET A 77 -2.24 5.22 25.47
N LEU A 78 -2.90 5.43 24.33
CA LEU A 78 -2.67 6.59 23.47
C LEU A 78 -3.05 7.91 24.17
N GLU A 79 -4.19 7.95 24.86
CA GLU A 79 -4.60 9.13 25.65
C GLU A 79 -3.58 9.47 26.75
N ARG A 80 -3.01 8.46 27.40
CA ARG A 80 -1.98 8.63 28.42
C ARG A 80 -0.64 9.08 27.83
N LEU A 81 -0.24 8.51 26.70
CA LEU A 81 1.05 8.77 26.04
C LEU A 81 1.08 10.15 25.37
N LEU A 82 0.01 10.52 24.67
CA LEU A 82 -0.11 11.80 23.97
C LEU A 82 -0.40 12.97 24.94
N GLY A 83 -1.02 12.65 26.08
CA GLY A 83 -1.39 13.61 27.10
C GLY A 83 -2.32 14.70 26.58
N ARG A 84 -2.17 15.92 27.13
CA ARG A 84 -3.00 17.08 26.79
C ARG A 84 -2.12 18.19 26.21
N PRO A 85 -2.00 18.31 24.87
CA PRO A 85 -1.26 19.40 24.27
C PRO A 85 -1.98 20.74 24.48
N THR A 86 -1.21 21.80 24.66
CA THR A 86 -1.72 23.17 24.89
C THR A 86 -1.61 24.07 23.66
N SER A 87 -0.85 23.66 22.64
CA SER A 87 -0.66 24.40 21.39
C SER A 87 -0.70 23.48 20.16
N PRO A 88 -1.02 24.00 18.96
CA PRO A 88 -1.04 23.21 17.73
C PRO A 88 0.29 22.52 17.43
N SER A 89 1.41 23.22 17.63
CA SER A 89 2.74 22.66 17.41
C SER A 89 3.07 21.55 18.40
N SER A 90 2.65 21.70 19.67
CA SER A 90 2.78 20.63 20.67
C SER A 90 1.93 19.41 20.32
N ALA A 91 0.72 19.64 19.81
CA ALA A 91 -0.14 18.55 19.35
C ALA A 91 0.51 17.78 18.19
N LEU A 92 1.02 18.47 17.16
CA LEU A 92 1.71 17.84 16.04
C LEU A 92 2.98 17.08 16.47
N ALA A 93 3.82 17.71 17.31
CA ALA A 93 5.07 17.10 17.77
C ALA A 93 4.85 15.80 18.56
N ARG A 94 3.72 15.68 19.26
CA ARG A 94 3.33 14.44 19.97
C ARG A 94 2.62 13.45 19.04
N LEU A 95 1.76 13.95 18.18
CA LEU A 95 0.89 13.15 17.33
C LEU A 95 1.67 12.42 16.23
N MET A 96 2.54 13.13 15.50
CA MET A 96 3.24 12.54 14.34
C MET A 96 4.09 11.30 14.70
N PRO A 97 5.03 11.34 15.66
CA PRO A 97 5.88 10.18 15.93
C PRO A 97 5.08 8.99 16.45
N ILE A 98 4.07 9.23 17.28
CA ILE A 98 3.24 8.17 17.84
C ILE A 98 2.32 7.58 16.76
N THR A 99 1.74 8.41 15.89
CA THR A 99 0.93 7.93 14.76
C THR A 99 1.78 7.06 13.85
N SER A 100 2.97 7.51 13.44
CA SER A 100 3.87 6.72 12.60
C SER A 100 4.29 5.40 13.26
N LEU A 101 4.59 5.41 14.57
CA LEU A 101 4.95 4.20 15.30
C LEU A 101 3.79 3.21 15.40
N VAL A 102 2.59 3.69 15.78
CA VAL A 102 1.41 2.84 15.92
C VAL A 102 0.98 2.27 14.57
N SER A 103 1.04 3.09 13.52
CA SER A 103 0.75 2.66 12.14
C SER A 103 1.75 1.61 11.65
N ALA A 104 3.00 1.60 12.13
CA ALA A 104 3.96 0.57 11.76
C ALA A 104 3.55 -0.84 12.22
N PHE A 105 2.75 -0.95 13.28
CA PHE A 105 2.25 -2.22 13.83
C PHE A 105 0.78 -2.49 13.52
N LEU A 106 -0.01 -1.44 13.27
CA LEU A 106 -1.44 -1.52 13.04
C LEU A 106 -1.80 -0.85 11.72
N ASN A 107 -2.86 -1.33 11.09
CA ASN A 107 -3.31 -0.77 9.83
C ASN A 107 -3.68 0.71 9.92
N ASN A 108 -3.33 1.46 8.87
CA ASN A 108 -3.56 2.91 8.80
C ASN A 108 -5.04 3.26 9.06
N THR A 109 -5.98 2.45 8.59
CA THR A 109 -7.43 2.71 8.69
C THR A 109 -7.94 2.78 10.15
N PRO A 110 -7.86 1.73 10.98
CA PRO A 110 -8.32 1.79 12.37
C PRO A 110 -7.50 2.76 13.22
N VAL A 111 -6.20 2.91 12.93
CA VAL A 111 -5.34 3.88 13.59
C VAL A 111 -5.88 5.30 13.36
N VAL A 112 -6.06 5.70 12.10
CA VAL A 112 -6.60 7.01 11.74
C VAL A 112 -7.99 7.23 12.34
N ALA A 113 -8.86 6.22 12.32
CA ALA A 113 -10.19 6.30 12.94
C ALA A 113 -10.13 6.59 14.45
N LEU A 114 -9.26 5.89 15.19
CA LEU A 114 -8.99 6.14 16.61
C LEU A 114 -8.45 7.55 16.87
N PHE A 115 -7.51 8.01 16.05
CA PHE A 115 -6.88 9.31 16.20
C PHE A 115 -7.81 10.47 15.84
N ILE A 116 -8.76 10.31 14.91
CA ILE A 116 -9.73 11.37 14.56
C ILE A 116 -10.47 11.87 15.81
N GLY A 117 -11.00 10.96 16.62
CA GLY A 117 -11.74 11.33 17.84
C GLY A 117 -10.86 12.07 18.86
N LEU A 118 -9.62 11.60 19.05
CA LEU A 118 -8.65 12.26 19.95
C LEU A 118 -8.28 13.66 19.47
N VAL A 119 -7.97 13.79 18.18
CA VAL A 119 -7.59 15.06 17.55
C VAL A 119 -8.75 16.06 17.59
N GLN A 120 -9.98 15.63 17.30
CA GLN A 120 -11.17 16.48 17.42
C GLN A 120 -11.36 17.00 18.84
N GLY A 121 -11.15 16.14 19.85
CA GLY A 121 -11.20 16.56 21.26
C GLY A 121 -10.16 17.63 21.62
N TRP A 122 -8.95 17.52 21.09
CA TRP A 122 -7.91 18.54 21.25
C TRP A 122 -8.23 19.84 20.53
N CYS A 123 -8.73 19.74 19.30
CA CYS A 123 -9.13 20.90 18.49
C CYS A 123 -10.23 21.71 19.16
N ALA A 124 -11.25 21.03 19.72
CA ALA A 124 -12.33 21.67 20.46
C ALA A 124 -11.82 22.45 21.69
N ARG A 125 -10.87 21.87 22.44
CA ARG A 125 -10.28 22.52 23.63
C ARG A 125 -9.39 23.71 23.28
N MET A 126 -8.58 23.58 22.23
CA MET A 126 -7.69 24.64 21.77
C MET A 126 -8.39 25.70 20.89
N LYS A 127 -9.68 25.49 20.55
CA LYS A 127 -10.45 26.31 19.61
C LYS A 127 -9.76 26.49 18.25
N ILE A 128 -9.20 25.40 17.72
CA ILE A 128 -8.56 25.36 16.39
C ILE A 128 -9.32 24.42 15.45
N SER A 129 -9.18 24.61 14.14
CA SER A 129 -9.79 23.73 13.16
C SER A 129 -9.10 22.34 13.12
N PRO A 130 -9.86 21.23 13.05
CA PRO A 130 -9.31 19.87 12.86
C PRO A 130 -8.42 19.74 11.62
N SER A 131 -8.68 20.58 10.61
CA SER A 131 -7.91 20.66 9.37
C SER A 131 -6.41 20.94 9.57
N ARG A 132 -5.99 21.46 10.72
CA ARG A 132 -4.56 21.71 10.99
C ARG A 132 -3.80 20.49 11.49
N LEU A 133 -4.51 19.49 12.01
CA LEU A 133 -3.89 18.32 12.67
C LEU A 133 -4.16 17.02 11.91
N LEU A 134 -5.33 16.87 11.29
CA LEU A 134 -5.73 15.58 10.71
C LEU A 134 -4.95 15.20 9.44
N MET A 135 -4.68 16.14 8.53
CA MET A 135 -3.89 15.85 7.32
C MET A 135 -2.42 15.53 7.63
N PRO A 136 -1.70 16.30 8.47
CA PRO A 136 -0.36 15.89 8.93
C PRO A 136 -0.34 14.52 9.60
N MET A 137 -1.37 14.19 10.39
CA MET A 137 -1.51 12.88 11.03
C MET A 137 -1.72 11.76 10.01
N SER A 138 -2.59 11.96 9.01
CA SER A 138 -2.80 11.00 7.91
C SER A 138 -1.50 10.73 7.15
N TYR A 139 -0.71 11.77 6.87
CA TYR A 139 0.57 11.61 6.19
C TYR A 139 1.62 10.97 7.10
N ALA A 140 1.62 11.26 8.40
CA ALA A 140 2.47 10.58 9.37
C ALA A 140 2.17 9.07 9.46
N ALA A 141 0.90 8.67 9.33
CA ALA A 141 0.50 7.26 9.26
C ALA A 141 1.08 6.58 8.00
N ILE A 142 1.12 7.28 6.86
CA ILE A 142 1.73 6.76 5.62
C ILE A 142 3.27 6.75 5.72
N LEU A 143 3.89 7.76 6.34
CA LEU A 143 5.33 7.94 6.47
C LEU A 143 6.04 6.97 7.44
N MET A 144 5.30 6.08 8.12
CA MET A 144 5.83 4.99 8.95
C MET A 144 6.88 4.10 8.27
N LEU A 145 6.97 4.19 6.94
CA LEU A 145 7.86 3.41 6.10
C LEU A 145 9.33 3.53 6.49
N PHE A 146 9.76 4.66 7.05
CA PHE A 146 11.17 4.84 7.46
C PHE A 146 11.51 4.28 8.85
N THR A 147 10.53 4.07 9.74
CA THR A 147 10.76 3.69 11.14
C THR A 147 10.51 2.22 11.47
N GLY A 148 9.83 1.44 10.61
CA GLY A 148 9.44 0.05 10.92
C GLY A 148 9.23 -0.87 9.70
N TYR A 149 9.98 -0.66 8.61
CA TYR A 149 9.69 -1.20 7.27
C TYR A 149 9.54 -2.73 7.17
N LEU A 150 10.35 -3.50 7.89
CA LEU A 150 10.41 -4.96 7.74
C LEU A 150 9.17 -5.68 8.29
N LEU A 151 8.43 -5.08 9.22
CA LEU A 151 7.26 -5.70 9.84
C LEU A 151 5.93 -5.22 9.20
N ALA A 152 5.89 -3.97 8.73
CA ALA A 152 4.67 -3.33 8.24
C ALA A 152 4.07 -3.98 6.99
N VAL A 153 4.88 -4.64 6.14
CA VAL A 153 4.41 -5.32 4.91
C VAL A 153 3.67 -6.61 5.25
N GLN A 154 4.03 -7.26 6.36
CA GLN A 154 3.39 -8.47 6.87
C GLN A 154 2.20 -8.19 7.81
N ALA A 155 1.84 -6.93 8.08
CA ALA A 155 0.76 -6.58 9.01
C ALA A 155 -0.42 -5.85 8.34
N ARG A 156 -0.35 -5.64 7.02
CA ARG A 156 -1.06 -4.57 6.30
C ARG A 156 -2.39 -4.92 5.61
N ALA A 157 -3.23 -5.73 6.22
CA ALA A 157 -4.62 -5.92 5.73
C ALA A 157 -5.63 -5.25 6.67
N SER A 158 -6.81 -4.84 6.24
CA SER A 158 -7.81 -4.33 7.20
C SER A 158 -8.40 -5.47 8.03
N ILE A 159 -9.13 -5.14 9.11
CA ILE A 159 -9.99 -6.10 9.85
C ILE A 159 -11.18 -6.44 8.94
N ASP A 160 -10.90 -7.13 7.84
CA ASP A 160 -11.87 -7.47 6.81
C ASP A 160 -11.39 -8.73 6.08
N GLY A 161 -12.18 -9.81 6.16
CA GLY A 161 -11.91 -11.05 5.44
C GLY A 161 -11.83 -10.84 3.92
N GLY A 162 -12.49 -9.80 3.40
CA GLY A 162 -12.40 -9.38 2.00
C GLY A 162 -10.97 -9.02 1.59
N VAL A 163 -10.16 -8.44 2.49
CA VAL A 163 -8.77 -8.10 2.15
C VAL A 163 -7.86 -9.33 2.10
N LEU A 164 -8.07 -10.32 2.97
CA LEU A 164 -7.35 -11.59 2.86
C LEU A 164 -7.63 -12.27 1.51
N VAL A 165 -8.89 -12.21 1.07
CA VAL A 165 -9.30 -12.69 -0.26
C VAL A 165 -8.61 -11.92 -1.38
N VAL A 166 -8.58 -10.59 -1.31
CA VAL A 166 -7.88 -9.75 -2.30
C VAL A 166 -6.39 -10.09 -2.36
N ILE A 167 -5.72 -10.25 -1.21
CA ILE A 167 -4.30 -10.60 -1.17
C ILE A 167 -4.08 -12.00 -1.77
N ALA A 168 -4.85 -13.01 -1.39
CA ALA A 168 -4.68 -14.35 -1.95
C ALA A 168 -4.92 -14.39 -3.48
N ALA A 169 -5.97 -13.72 -3.96
CA ALA A 169 -6.27 -13.63 -5.39
C ALA A 169 -5.20 -12.85 -6.15
N ALA A 170 -4.67 -11.78 -5.56
CA ALA A 170 -3.59 -11.01 -6.17
C ALA A 170 -2.24 -11.75 -6.14
N LEU A 171 -1.98 -12.66 -5.17
CA LEU A 171 -0.83 -13.56 -5.21
C LEU A 171 -0.97 -14.56 -6.35
N ALA A 172 -2.18 -15.10 -6.55
CA ALA A 172 -2.45 -16.01 -7.66
C ALA A 172 -2.28 -15.32 -9.02
N LEU A 173 -2.76 -14.08 -9.17
CA LEU A 173 -2.49 -13.24 -10.35
C LEU A 173 -0.99 -12.96 -10.53
N GLY A 174 -0.28 -12.68 -9.42
CA GLY A 174 1.16 -12.46 -9.43
C GLY A 174 1.97 -13.68 -9.88
N GLN A 175 1.50 -14.90 -9.57
CA GLN A 175 2.08 -16.16 -10.06
C GLN A 175 1.65 -16.51 -11.49
N ALA A 176 0.42 -16.14 -11.88
CA ALA A 176 -0.06 -16.33 -13.25
C ALA A 176 0.82 -15.58 -14.27
N MET A 177 1.38 -14.42 -13.90
CA MET A 177 2.23 -13.62 -14.78
C MET A 177 3.50 -14.34 -15.26
N PRO A 178 4.37 -14.88 -14.37
CA PRO A 178 5.52 -15.67 -14.79
C PRO A 178 5.11 -17.01 -15.42
N ASP A 179 4.13 -17.72 -14.85
CA ASP A 179 3.70 -19.04 -15.35
C ASP A 179 3.16 -18.98 -16.79
N SER A 180 2.42 -17.92 -17.12
CA SER A 180 1.86 -17.73 -18.46
C SER A 180 2.83 -17.07 -19.44
N GLY A 181 4.00 -16.60 -18.98
CA GLY A 181 4.92 -15.76 -19.76
C GLY A 181 4.45 -14.32 -20.00
N ALA A 182 3.40 -13.86 -19.32
CA ALA A 182 2.91 -12.49 -19.44
C ALA A 182 3.90 -11.45 -18.87
N ALA A 183 4.57 -11.79 -17.76
CA ALA A 183 5.61 -10.94 -17.17
C ALA A 183 6.74 -10.65 -18.18
N GLN A 184 7.13 -11.66 -18.96
CA GLN A 184 8.16 -11.56 -19.99
C GLN A 184 7.75 -10.58 -21.09
N VAL A 185 6.52 -10.69 -21.62
CA VAL A 185 6.01 -9.79 -22.66
C VAL A 185 6.03 -8.33 -22.20
N VAL A 186 5.67 -8.06 -20.94
CA VAL A 186 5.68 -6.71 -20.38
C VAL A 186 7.11 -6.22 -20.13
N ALA A 187 7.96 -7.07 -19.56
CA ALA A 187 9.37 -6.77 -19.32
C ALA A 187 10.09 -6.37 -20.62
N ASP A 188 9.91 -7.13 -21.70
CA ASP A 188 10.53 -6.87 -23.01
C ASP A 188 10.14 -5.49 -23.57
N GLN A 189 8.91 -5.04 -23.32
CA GLN A 189 8.47 -3.69 -23.71
C GLN A 189 9.07 -2.62 -22.80
N LEU A 190 9.10 -2.85 -21.49
CA LEU A 190 9.61 -1.87 -20.53
C LEU A 190 11.13 -1.69 -20.62
N MET A 191 11.89 -2.72 -21.00
CA MET A 191 13.34 -2.62 -21.20
C MET A 191 13.73 -1.67 -22.34
N GLN A 192 12.80 -1.30 -23.23
CA GLN A 192 13.05 -0.28 -24.26
C GLN A 192 13.30 1.11 -23.65
N PHE A 193 12.85 1.34 -22.42
CA PHE A 193 13.06 2.58 -21.67
C PHE A 193 14.38 2.58 -20.87
N GLY A 194 15.15 1.49 -20.92
CA GLY A 194 16.42 1.32 -20.21
C GLY A 194 16.35 0.30 -19.08
N ASP A 195 17.50 -0.25 -18.69
CA ASP A 195 17.68 -1.16 -17.56
C ASP A 195 18.30 -0.43 -16.35
N GLY A 196 18.57 -1.13 -15.26
CA GLY A 196 19.26 -0.55 -14.10
C GLY A 196 18.47 0.60 -13.43
N LEU A 197 19.09 1.77 -13.33
CA LEU A 197 18.53 2.95 -12.66
C LEU A 197 17.34 3.59 -13.42
N PRO A 198 17.37 3.76 -14.76
CA PRO A 198 16.18 4.11 -15.55
C PRO A 198 14.96 3.23 -15.26
N PHE A 199 15.13 1.91 -15.24
CA PHE A 199 14.03 0.99 -14.92
C PHE A 199 13.53 1.16 -13.49
N LEU A 200 14.42 1.46 -12.53
CA LEU A 200 14.04 1.69 -11.13
C LEU A 200 13.12 2.90 -11.00
N VAL A 201 13.46 4.00 -11.68
CA VAL A 201 12.62 5.20 -11.76
C VAL A 201 11.27 4.88 -12.40
N LEU A 202 11.28 4.16 -13.52
CA LEU A 202 10.06 3.76 -14.22
C LEU A 202 9.13 2.95 -13.33
N VAL A 203 9.67 1.92 -12.66
CA VAL A 203 8.94 1.06 -11.71
C VAL A 203 8.36 1.88 -10.56
N TYR A 204 9.12 2.81 -9.99
CA TYR A 204 8.61 3.68 -8.93
C TYR A 204 7.42 4.52 -9.40
N ILE A 205 7.54 5.18 -10.56
CA ILE A 205 6.50 6.05 -11.11
C ILE A 205 5.25 5.24 -11.45
N THR A 206 5.40 4.12 -12.19
CA THR A 206 4.25 3.28 -12.57
C THR A 206 3.57 2.66 -11.36
N THR A 207 4.32 2.17 -10.38
CA THR A 207 3.73 1.65 -9.13
C THR A 207 2.99 2.76 -8.38
N THR A 208 3.54 3.97 -8.33
CA THR A 208 2.89 5.11 -7.67
C THR A 208 1.59 5.47 -8.38
N LEU A 209 1.59 5.52 -9.71
CA LEU A 209 0.38 5.80 -10.49
C LEU A 209 -0.69 4.72 -10.30
N PHE A 210 -0.29 3.44 -10.31
CA PHE A 210 -1.24 2.36 -10.04
C PHE A 210 -1.79 2.46 -8.62
N THR A 211 -0.97 2.74 -7.61
CA THR A 211 -1.46 2.84 -6.22
C THR A 211 -2.47 3.97 -5.99
N GLU A 212 -2.42 5.03 -6.79
CA GLU A 212 -3.39 6.12 -6.72
C GLU A 212 -4.73 5.78 -7.39
N ILE A 213 -4.75 4.76 -8.25
CA ILE A 213 -5.91 4.38 -9.06
C ILE A 213 -6.59 3.12 -8.51
N ILE A 214 -5.80 2.15 -8.04
CA ILE A 214 -6.26 0.87 -7.51
C ILE A 214 -5.83 0.73 -6.04
N THR A 215 -5.73 -0.49 -5.52
CA THR A 215 -5.24 -0.74 -4.15
C THR A 215 -3.73 -0.96 -4.12
N ASN A 216 -3.08 -0.46 -3.06
CA ASN A 216 -1.66 -0.64 -2.74
C ASN A 216 -1.15 -2.09 -2.95
N ASN A 217 -1.90 -3.06 -2.43
CA ASN A 217 -1.52 -4.48 -2.50
C ASN A 217 -1.55 -4.98 -3.95
N ALA A 218 -2.61 -4.66 -4.70
CA ALA A 218 -2.73 -5.02 -6.12
C ALA A 218 -1.58 -4.43 -6.96
N SER A 219 -1.25 -3.15 -6.76
CA SER A 219 -0.14 -2.49 -7.48
C SER A 219 1.19 -3.19 -7.25
N ALA A 220 1.51 -3.52 -5.99
CA ALA A 220 2.75 -4.21 -5.65
C ALA A 220 2.83 -5.59 -6.32
N MET A 221 1.72 -6.31 -6.37
CA MET A 221 1.66 -7.69 -6.88
C MET A 221 1.74 -7.78 -8.40
N LEU A 222 1.27 -6.75 -9.10
CA LEU A 222 1.46 -6.62 -10.55
C LEU A 222 2.91 -6.27 -10.90
N MET A 223 3.51 -5.35 -10.15
CA MET A 223 4.85 -4.82 -10.46
C MET A 223 5.98 -5.76 -10.05
N PHE A 224 5.78 -6.57 -9.00
CA PHE A 224 6.79 -7.50 -8.49
C PHE A 224 7.28 -8.55 -9.52
N PRO A 225 6.42 -9.35 -10.18
CA PRO A 225 6.87 -10.32 -11.17
C PRO A 225 7.53 -9.65 -12.38
N ILE A 226 7.02 -8.50 -12.82
CA ILE A 226 7.63 -7.72 -13.91
C ILE A 226 9.05 -7.28 -13.53
N ALA A 227 9.23 -6.72 -12.34
CA ALA A 227 10.53 -6.28 -11.84
C ALA A 227 11.51 -7.45 -11.66
N MET A 228 11.02 -8.61 -11.19
CA MET A 228 11.83 -9.83 -11.07
C MET A 228 12.31 -10.28 -12.45
N THR A 229 11.40 -10.35 -13.43
CA THR A 229 11.71 -10.75 -14.79
C THR A 229 12.75 -9.82 -15.44
N VAL A 230 12.59 -8.50 -15.33
CA VAL A 230 13.60 -7.54 -15.82
C VAL A 230 14.94 -7.71 -15.09
N SER A 231 14.93 -7.92 -13.78
CA SER A 231 16.16 -8.10 -13.00
C SER A 231 16.96 -9.32 -13.45
N VAL A 232 16.28 -10.44 -13.67
CA VAL A 232 16.90 -11.69 -14.17
C VAL A 232 17.45 -11.51 -15.58
N GLN A 233 16.71 -10.84 -16.47
CA GLN A 233 17.14 -10.62 -17.85
C GLN A 233 18.34 -9.67 -17.97
N SER A 234 18.31 -8.55 -17.25
CA SER A 234 19.39 -7.55 -17.24
C SER A 234 20.55 -7.92 -16.32
N LYS A 235 20.47 -9.07 -15.60
CA LYS A 235 21.48 -9.52 -14.63
C LYS A 235 21.80 -8.49 -13.55
N VAL A 236 20.78 -7.74 -13.11
CA VAL A 236 20.88 -6.73 -12.06
C VAL A 236 20.27 -7.25 -10.76
N SER A 237 20.62 -6.61 -9.63
CA SER A 237 20.04 -6.97 -8.34
C SER A 237 18.54 -6.67 -8.30
N PHE A 238 17.75 -7.63 -7.82
CA PHE A 238 16.29 -7.49 -7.69
C PHE A 238 15.86 -6.62 -6.50
N MET A 239 16.65 -6.63 -5.42
CA MET A 239 16.29 -5.98 -4.15
C MET A 239 15.94 -4.49 -4.28
N PRO A 240 16.66 -3.65 -5.04
CA PRO A 240 16.34 -2.23 -5.19
C PRO A 240 14.95 -2.00 -5.79
N TYR A 241 14.55 -2.83 -6.74
CA TYR A 241 13.24 -2.73 -7.40
C TYR A 241 12.11 -3.11 -6.45
N VAL A 242 12.29 -4.20 -5.68
CA VAL A 242 11.30 -4.63 -4.67
C VAL A 242 11.06 -3.53 -3.65
N ILE A 243 12.14 -2.95 -3.13
CA ILE A 243 12.07 -1.88 -2.14
C ILE A 243 11.37 -0.64 -2.74
N ALA A 244 11.71 -0.26 -3.98
CA ALA A 244 11.05 0.84 -4.67
C ALA A 244 9.55 0.59 -4.89
N ILE A 245 9.15 -0.62 -5.30
CA ILE A 245 7.75 -1.02 -5.44
C ILE A 245 7.02 -0.89 -4.11
N MET A 246 7.62 -1.39 -3.04
CA MET A 246 7.01 -1.39 -1.71
C MET A 246 6.82 0.04 -1.14
N TYR A 247 7.79 0.95 -1.36
CA TYR A 247 7.63 2.37 -1.01
C TYR A 247 6.58 3.04 -1.89
N ALA A 248 6.64 2.85 -3.22
CA ALA A 248 5.72 3.44 -4.17
C ALA A 248 4.27 3.00 -3.92
N ALA A 249 4.03 1.70 -3.72
CA ALA A 249 2.73 1.13 -3.39
C ALA A 249 2.21 1.60 -2.03
N SER A 250 3.06 2.15 -1.17
CA SER A 250 2.62 2.74 0.09
C SER A 250 2.39 4.25 -0.01
N ALA A 251 2.90 4.90 -1.05
CA ALA A 251 2.96 6.35 -1.19
C ALA A 251 1.70 6.96 -1.85
N SER A 252 0.51 6.51 -1.44
CA SER A 252 -0.78 7.05 -1.92
C SER A 252 -1.14 8.37 -1.23
N PHE A 253 -0.46 9.46 -1.62
CA PHE A 253 -0.65 10.80 -1.05
C PHE A 253 -1.53 11.71 -1.92
N LEU A 254 -1.63 11.44 -3.22
CA LEU A 254 -2.20 12.38 -4.19
C LEU A 254 -3.73 12.33 -4.19
N THR A 255 -4.30 11.13 -4.07
CA THR A 255 -5.74 10.93 -4.22
C THR A 255 -6.37 10.37 -2.94
N PRO A 256 -7.55 10.89 -2.54
CA PRO A 256 -8.26 10.35 -1.39
C PRO A 256 -8.69 8.88 -1.50
N PRO A 257 -9.15 8.37 -2.67
CA PRO A 257 -9.44 6.96 -2.82
C PRO A 257 -8.20 6.07 -2.68
N GLY A 258 -7.01 6.56 -3.06
CA GLY A 258 -5.75 5.81 -3.02
C GLY A 258 -5.28 5.41 -1.62
N CYS A 259 -5.78 6.06 -0.54
CA CYS A 259 -5.50 5.64 0.83
C CYS A 259 -6.73 5.86 1.73
N GLN A 260 -7.23 4.78 2.35
CA GLN A 260 -8.40 4.87 3.22
C GLN A 260 -8.24 5.82 4.41
N GLY A 261 -7.02 6.00 4.94
CA GLY A 261 -6.75 7.00 5.98
C GLY A 261 -7.03 8.43 5.52
N SER A 262 -6.56 8.77 4.31
CA SER A 262 -6.83 10.07 3.67
C SER A 262 -8.33 10.29 3.45
N LEU A 263 -9.05 9.24 3.03
CA LEU A 263 -10.50 9.29 2.84
C LEU A 263 -11.26 9.56 4.15
N MET A 264 -10.88 8.89 5.25
CA MET A 264 -11.49 9.08 6.57
C MET A 264 -11.30 10.49 7.12
N VAL A 265 -10.21 11.16 6.74
CA VAL A 265 -9.85 12.49 7.24
C VAL A 265 -10.56 13.61 6.48
N ILE A 266 -11.02 13.39 5.25
CA ILE A 266 -11.66 14.41 4.41
C ILE A 266 -12.88 15.05 5.06
N GLY A 267 -13.83 14.23 5.51
CA GLY A 267 -15.08 14.71 6.12
C GLY A 267 -14.80 15.48 7.42
N PRO A 268 -14.19 14.85 8.43
CA PRO A 268 -13.83 15.48 9.71
C PRO A 268 -12.92 16.70 9.60
N GLY A 269 -12.05 16.75 8.58
CA GLY A 269 -11.12 17.85 8.33
C GLY A 269 -11.66 18.95 7.42
N GLY A 270 -12.77 18.73 6.72
CA GLY A 270 -13.33 19.68 5.76
C GLY A 270 -12.42 19.93 4.54
N TYR A 271 -11.65 18.93 4.12
CA TYR A 271 -10.70 19.05 3.01
C TYR A 271 -11.38 18.81 1.65
N LYS A 272 -10.77 19.35 0.60
CA LYS A 272 -11.10 19.03 -0.80
C LYS A 272 -10.06 18.07 -1.38
N ALA A 273 -10.44 17.30 -2.40
CA ALA A 273 -9.49 16.42 -3.11
C ALA A 273 -8.29 17.20 -3.69
N SER A 274 -8.48 18.46 -4.08
CA SER A 274 -7.40 19.35 -4.54
C SER A 274 -6.34 19.63 -3.47
N ASP A 275 -6.70 19.60 -2.19
CA ASP A 275 -5.78 19.86 -1.08
C ASP A 275 -4.77 18.70 -0.95
N PHE A 276 -5.25 17.47 -1.13
CA PHE A 276 -4.42 16.26 -1.17
C PHE A 276 -3.48 16.28 -2.36
N MET A 277 -3.96 16.64 -3.55
CA MET A 277 -3.11 16.64 -4.74
C MET A 277 -1.96 17.65 -4.62
N ARG A 278 -2.20 18.83 -4.02
CA ARG A 278 -1.18 19.88 -3.86
C ARG A 278 -0.08 19.52 -2.88
N ILE A 279 -0.43 18.96 -1.72
CA ILE A 279 0.53 18.63 -0.65
C ILE A 279 1.07 17.20 -0.85
N GLY A 280 0.23 16.30 -1.35
CA GLY A 280 0.60 14.92 -1.63
C GLY A 280 1.63 14.81 -2.75
N LEU A 281 1.58 15.68 -3.76
CA LEU A 281 2.60 15.69 -4.82
C LEU A 281 3.99 15.99 -4.27
N SER A 282 4.12 16.97 -3.37
CA SER A 282 5.43 17.27 -2.78
C SER A 282 5.94 16.13 -1.90
N MET A 283 5.06 15.48 -1.13
CA MET A 283 5.43 14.32 -0.32
C MET A 283 5.82 13.11 -1.18
N SER A 284 5.04 12.83 -2.22
CA SER A 284 5.32 11.75 -3.18
C SER A 284 6.67 11.96 -3.88
N LEU A 285 6.99 13.19 -4.30
CA LEU A 285 8.28 13.50 -4.90
C LEU A 285 9.46 13.34 -3.92
N ILE A 286 9.29 13.76 -2.67
CA ILE A 286 10.34 13.61 -1.63
C ILE A 286 10.61 12.13 -1.38
N ILE A 287 9.56 11.34 -1.17
CA ILE A 287 9.69 9.90 -0.92
C ILE A 287 10.21 9.18 -2.15
N GLY A 288 9.79 9.58 -3.35
CA GLY A 288 10.30 9.03 -4.59
C GLY A 288 11.76 9.30 -4.79
N LEU A 289 12.22 10.53 -4.55
CA LEU A 289 13.63 10.87 -4.60
C LEU A 289 14.43 10.04 -3.59
N LEU A 290 13.98 9.99 -2.33
CA LEU A 290 14.64 9.20 -1.30
C LEU A 290 14.68 7.71 -1.64
N SER A 291 13.57 7.14 -2.13
CA SER A 291 13.48 5.73 -2.51
C SER A 291 14.40 5.42 -3.69
N VAL A 292 14.38 6.23 -4.74
CA VAL A 292 15.20 6.03 -5.96
C VAL A 292 16.69 6.22 -5.68
N VAL A 293 17.05 7.14 -4.77
CA VAL A 293 18.46 7.42 -4.45
C VAL A 293 19.01 6.45 -3.40
N LEU A 294 18.25 6.14 -2.34
CA LEU A 294 18.76 5.30 -1.24
C LEU A 294 18.75 3.80 -1.60
N SER A 295 17.77 3.34 -2.38
CA SER A 295 17.67 1.92 -2.75
C SER A 295 18.95 1.40 -3.44
N PRO A 296 19.50 2.05 -4.48
CA PRO A 296 20.75 1.61 -5.11
C PRO A 296 21.99 1.80 -4.23
N VAL A 297 21.97 2.71 -3.25
CA VAL A 297 23.10 2.94 -2.33
C VAL A 297 23.19 1.83 -1.28
N ILE A 298 22.04 1.41 -0.74
CA ILE A 298 21.99 0.34 0.27
C ILE A 298 22.08 -1.04 -0.42
N TRP A 299 21.47 -1.18 -1.60
CA TRP A 299 21.50 -2.39 -2.42
C TRP A 299 21.96 -2.01 -3.83
N PRO A 300 23.24 -2.22 -4.17
CA PRO A 300 23.76 -1.93 -5.50
C PRO A 300 22.94 -2.62 -6.60
N VAL A 301 22.51 -1.85 -7.60
CA VAL A 301 21.76 -2.35 -8.76
C VAL A 301 22.67 -3.13 -9.71
N ALA A 302 23.91 -2.65 -9.89
CA ALA A 302 24.96 -3.39 -10.56
C ALA A 302 25.60 -4.38 -9.58
N GLY A 303 25.74 -5.63 -10.01
CA GLY A 303 26.51 -6.65 -9.30
C GLY A 303 28.00 -6.34 -9.25
#